data_AF-A0A2N3IF70-F1
#
_entry.id   AF-A0A2N3IF70-F1
#
_cell.length_a   1.000
_cell.length_b   1.000
_cell.length_c   1.000
_cell.angle_alpha   90.00
_cell.angle_beta   90.00
_cell.angle_gamma   90.00
#
_symmetry.space_group_name_H-M   'P 1'
#
loop_
_entity.id
_entity.type
_entity.pdbx_description
1 polymer ?
#
loop_
_entity_poly.entity_id
_entity_poly.type
_entity_poly.pdbx_seq_one_letter_code
_entity_poly.pdbx_strand_id
1 'polypeptide(L)'
;MRILCAFTYTLTLFPLLLSAQNRMGCKIDTALYYQNVLPAYNILRGDENLPKSISLKNFCPTPRNQGEYGTCVAWTSAYYARTIMLAQNYEWNKKEIESKAGSPFFVYEHIKSYSDKKCQEGTGLIIALEGLKQYGTLPFEEFSQKCGQKILAEHYPKAEFYKIGEYRRLFLANSKDKILPIKKALSQKKPVVIGLYCYFKSFIHTKDSLWKPTESELNTLDFNENGHALCLVGYNDEIQAFEAVNSWGEKWANKGFIWIPYKVLEKVCFEAYEMYENNDPKTHIAGEIKLQLAIGQEIPVRLKDGFYESNQIFQTGTLLKLSVANQEPVFLYAFSVDNRGNLTRIFPTDFASSPLLFPFGHLSLPDEKHYLQLSSQSATDYICVLYSKEKLHWQSFIEQFTALKGNLLERLQKILAGKLIPFQEINFQDIEKIKFGAKTLKGTILPIIIAIPKKT
;
A
#
# COMPACT_ATOMS: atom_id res chain seq x y z
N MET A 1 87.50 -17.17 -3.38
CA MET A 1 86.46 -16.35 -4.06
C MET A 1 85.37 -17.31 -4.55
N ARG A 2 84.33 -17.57 -3.73
CA ARG A 2 83.18 -18.41 -4.10
C ARG A 2 81.94 -17.51 -4.08
N ILE A 3 81.33 -17.32 -5.25
CA ILE A 3 80.12 -16.51 -5.43
C ILE A 3 78.93 -17.43 -5.16
N LEU A 4 78.14 -17.13 -4.13
CA LEU A 4 76.82 -17.71 -3.88
C LEU A 4 75.80 -16.92 -4.73
N CYS A 5 75.15 -17.57 -5.70
CA CYS A 5 73.95 -17.03 -6.34
C CYS A 5 72.73 -17.40 -5.49
N ALA A 6 72.12 -16.41 -4.84
CA ALA A 6 70.83 -16.56 -4.18
C ALA A 6 69.71 -16.31 -5.20
N PHE A 7 68.90 -17.33 -5.48
CA PHE A 7 67.64 -17.19 -6.21
C PHE A 7 66.56 -16.71 -5.24
N THR A 8 66.16 -15.45 -5.33
CA THR A 8 64.98 -14.92 -4.63
C THR A 8 63.73 -15.24 -5.43
N TYR A 9 62.90 -16.18 -4.93
CA TYR A 9 61.53 -16.37 -5.40
C TYR A 9 60.65 -15.22 -4.89
N THR A 10 60.26 -14.31 -5.77
CA THR A 10 59.20 -13.33 -5.49
C THR A 10 57.85 -14.04 -5.61
N LEU A 11 57.23 -14.38 -4.47
CA LEU A 11 55.82 -14.79 -4.41
C LEU A 11 54.94 -13.57 -4.76
N THR A 12 54.40 -13.53 -5.97
CA THR A 12 53.34 -12.58 -6.34
C THR A 12 52.01 -13.07 -5.76
N LEU A 13 51.65 -12.53 -4.59
CA LEU A 13 50.30 -12.64 -4.03
C LEU A 13 49.33 -11.90 -4.96
N PHE A 14 48.66 -12.63 -5.85
CA PHE A 14 47.45 -12.13 -6.51
C PHE A 14 46.37 -11.95 -5.43
N PRO A 15 45.80 -10.74 -5.26
CA PRO A 15 44.63 -10.58 -4.41
C PRO A 15 43.50 -11.33 -5.10
N LEU A 16 43.07 -12.45 -4.51
CA LEU A 16 41.77 -13.04 -4.79
C LEU A 16 40.72 -11.96 -4.52
N LEU A 17 40.23 -11.33 -5.58
CA LEU A 17 39.00 -10.54 -5.55
C LEU A 17 37.87 -11.51 -5.19
N LEU A 18 37.65 -11.71 -3.90
CA LEU A 18 36.42 -12.27 -3.35
C LEU A 18 35.30 -11.34 -3.83
N SER A 19 34.65 -11.72 -4.92
CA SER A 19 33.38 -11.12 -5.32
C SER A 19 32.40 -11.41 -4.19
N ALA A 20 32.16 -10.43 -3.31
CA ALA A 20 31.14 -10.53 -2.29
C ALA A 20 29.83 -10.98 -2.95
N GLN A 21 29.34 -12.17 -2.56
CA GLN A 21 28.09 -12.70 -3.08
C GLN A 21 26.96 -11.80 -2.62
N ASN A 22 26.20 -11.21 -3.55
CA ASN A 22 25.10 -10.33 -3.21
C ASN A 22 24.02 -11.14 -2.46
N ARG A 23 23.68 -10.69 -1.26
CA ARG A 23 22.78 -11.42 -0.36
C ARG A 23 21.31 -11.03 -0.60
N MET A 24 20.40 -11.97 -0.43
CA MET A 24 18.96 -11.73 -0.38
C MET A 24 18.49 -11.68 1.08
N GLY A 25 17.43 -10.93 1.36
CA GLY A 25 16.95 -10.74 2.75
C GLY A 25 15.47 -10.40 2.85
N CYS A 26 14.67 -10.67 1.82
CA CYS A 26 13.23 -10.48 1.89
C CYS A 26 12.60 -11.71 2.55
N LYS A 27 12.21 -11.58 3.82
CA LYS A 27 11.45 -12.61 4.52
C LYS A 27 9.99 -12.52 4.08
N ILE A 28 9.56 -13.53 3.34
CA ILE A 28 8.17 -13.65 2.92
C ILE A 28 7.36 -14.22 4.09
N ASP A 29 6.81 -13.34 4.91
CA ASP A 29 6.02 -13.71 6.09
C ASP A 29 4.55 -13.91 5.71
N THR A 30 4.13 -15.17 5.57
CA THR A 30 2.76 -15.52 5.19
C THR A 30 1.71 -15.12 6.24
N ALA A 31 2.06 -15.07 7.53
CA ALA A 31 1.13 -14.72 8.60
C ALA A 31 0.87 -13.20 8.62
N LEU A 32 1.92 -12.38 8.62
CA LEU A 32 1.79 -10.92 8.48
C LEU A 32 1.16 -10.54 7.15
N TYR A 33 1.43 -11.31 6.10
CA TYR A 33 0.79 -11.15 4.81
C TYR A 33 -0.75 -11.25 4.96
N TYR A 34 -1.32 -12.32 5.52
CA TYR A 34 -2.78 -12.43 5.58
C TYR A 34 -3.47 -11.55 6.63
N GLN A 35 -2.74 -10.94 7.57
CA GLN A 35 -3.34 -10.19 8.69
C GLN A 35 -3.54 -8.68 8.47
N ASN A 36 -2.78 -8.02 7.59
CA ASN A 36 -2.62 -6.55 7.71
C ASN A 36 -3.09 -5.71 6.52
N VAL A 37 -3.38 -6.30 5.36
CA VAL A 37 -3.72 -5.51 4.16
C VAL A 37 -4.74 -6.27 3.33
N LEU A 38 -5.95 -5.69 3.19
CA LEU A 38 -6.85 -6.18 2.15
C LEU A 38 -6.13 -6.04 0.81
N PRO A 39 -6.11 -7.08 -0.04
CA PRO A 39 -5.74 -6.87 -1.44
C PRO A 39 -6.63 -5.76 -1.98
N ALA A 40 -6.13 -4.96 -2.92
CA ALA A 40 -7.02 -4.15 -3.75
C ALA A 40 -8.19 -5.05 -4.15
N TYR A 41 -9.41 -4.78 -3.66
CA TYR A 41 -10.58 -5.58 -4.03
C TYR A 41 -10.54 -5.68 -5.56
N ASN A 42 -10.49 -6.91 -6.08
CA ASN A 42 -10.40 -7.20 -7.51
C ASN A 42 -11.72 -6.85 -8.19
N ILE A 43 -12.19 -5.61 -8.10
CA ILE A 43 -13.48 -5.22 -8.63
C ILE A 43 -13.40 -3.79 -9.17
N LEU A 44 -13.37 -3.73 -10.51
CA LEU A 44 -13.79 -2.60 -11.35
C LEU A 44 -13.16 -1.22 -11.02
N ARG A 45 -11.84 -1.14 -10.94
CA ARG A 45 -11.20 0.00 -11.64
C ARG A 45 -11.44 -0.27 -13.11
N GLY A 46 -12.25 0.54 -13.79
CA GLY A 46 -12.70 0.33 -15.16
C GLY A 46 -11.60 -0.21 -16.07
N ASP A 47 -11.99 -1.02 -17.03
CA ASP A 47 -11.17 -1.44 -18.17
C ASP A 47 -10.83 -0.22 -19.04
N GLU A 48 -10.14 0.75 -18.45
CA GLU A 48 -9.59 1.89 -19.16
C GLU A 48 -8.36 1.42 -19.92
N ASN A 49 -8.25 1.87 -21.18
CA ASN A 49 -7.10 1.68 -22.06
C ASN A 49 -5.80 2.11 -21.36
N LEU A 50 -5.17 1.19 -20.61
CA LEU A 50 -3.87 1.42 -20.01
C LEU A 50 -2.86 1.72 -21.14
N PRO A 51 -1.90 2.64 -20.92
CA PRO A 51 -0.87 2.89 -21.92
C PRO A 51 -0.13 1.57 -22.21
N LYS A 52 0.28 1.33 -23.46
CA LYS A 52 1.01 0.11 -23.84
C LYS A 52 2.38 -0.02 -23.16
N SER A 53 2.94 1.10 -22.70
CA SER A 53 4.17 1.12 -21.93
C SER A 53 4.21 2.34 -21.01
N ILE A 54 4.97 2.22 -19.92
CA ILE A 54 5.32 3.33 -19.03
C ILE A 54 6.70 3.09 -18.42
N SER A 55 7.43 4.17 -18.14
CA SER A 55 8.70 4.10 -17.42
C SER A 55 8.86 5.26 -16.45
N LEU A 56 9.19 4.93 -15.21
CA LEU A 56 9.57 5.83 -14.12
C LEU A 56 11.09 5.90 -13.96
N LYS A 57 11.85 5.26 -14.85
CA LYS A 57 13.31 5.14 -14.77
C LYS A 57 14.04 6.48 -14.68
N ASN A 58 13.49 7.54 -15.28
CA ASN A 58 14.05 8.89 -15.21
C ASN A 58 14.03 9.50 -13.80
N PHE A 59 13.14 9.01 -12.93
CA PHE A 59 13.05 9.41 -11.52
C PHE A 59 13.83 8.47 -10.59
N CYS A 60 14.39 7.39 -11.13
CA CYS A 60 15.11 6.39 -10.36
C CYS A 60 16.54 6.89 -10.04
N PRO A 61 16.99 6.81 -8.78
CA PRO A 61 18.38 7.06 -8.45
C PRO A 61 19.28 5.97 -9.04
N THR A 62 20.57 6.27 -9.14
CA THR A 62 21.55 5.34 -9.71
C THR A 62 21.55 4.02 -8.94
N PRO A 63 21.45 2.85 -9.61
CA PRO A 63 21.45 1.57 -8.91
C PRO A 63 22.74 1.35 -8.11
N ARG A 64 22.60 1.20 -6.79
CA ARG A 64 23.71 0.95 -5.87
C ARG A 64 23.70 -0.51 -5.40
N ASN A 65 24.77 -0.90 -4.69
CA ASN A 65 24.99 -2.27 -4.25
C ASN A 65 24.80 -2.41 -2.73
N GLN A 66 23.83 -3.25 -2.34
CA GLN A 66 23.56 -3.62 -0.96
C GLN A 66 24.70 -4.44 -0.34
N GLY A 67 25.54 -5.11 -1.14
CA GLY A 67 26.66 -5.94 -0.69
C GLY A 67 26.22 -7.27 -0.08
N GLU A 68 26.94 -7.70 0.95
CA GLU A 68 26.71 -8.94 1.68
C GLU A 68 25.54 -8.88 2.70
N TYR A 69 24.84 -7.74 2.76
CA TYR A 69 23.82 -7.46 3.76
C TYR A 69 22.43 -7.87 3.25
N GLY A 70 21.57 -8.37 4.14
CA GLY A 70 20.19 -8.78 3.85
C GLY A 70 19.20 -7.61 3.76
N THR A 71 19.59 -6.47 3.18
CA THR A 71 18.87 -5.18 3.29
C THR A 71 17.99 -4.85 2.09
N CYS A 72 17.79 -5.79 1.15
CA CYS A 72 17.09 -5.57 -0.12
C CYS A 72 15.70 -4.93 0.01
N VAL A 73 14.96 -5.24 1.09
CA VAL A 73 13.64 -4.65 1.36
C VAL A 73 13.70 -3.16 1.65
N ALA A 74 14.75 -2.69 2.34
CA ALA A 74 14.95 -1.27 2.63
C ALA A 74 15.50 -0.53 1.41
N TRP A 75 16.36 -1.17 0.59
CA TRP A 75 16.77 -0.63 -0.71
C TRP A 75 15.58 -0.42 -1.65
N THR A 76 14.74 -1.44 -1.75
CA THR A 76 13.55 -1.43 -2.60
C THR A 76 12.57 -0.34 -2.19
N SER A 77 12.25 -0.25 -0.90
CA SER A 77 11.25 0.67 -0.38
C SER A 77 11.75 2.10 -0.23
N ALA A 78 12.91 2.31 0.41
CA ALA A 78 13.43 3.64 0.74
C ALA A 78 14.30 4.24 -0.37
N TYR A 79 15.30 3.51 -0.85
CA TYR A 79 16.25 4.05 -1.83
C TYR A 79 15.60 4.20 -3.20
N TYR A 80 14.83 3.20 -3.67
CA TYR A 80 14.19 3.27 -4.98
C TYR A 80 12.78 3.86 -4.93
N ALA A 81 11.80 3.13 -4.39
CA ALA A 81 10.40 3.49 -4.57
C ALA A 81 10.04 4.83 -3.91
N ARG A 82 10.51 5.11 -2.68
CA ARG A 82 10.26 6.40 -2.01
C ARG A 82 10.94 7.56 -2.73
N THR A 83 12.19 7.40 -3.16
CA THR A 83 12.91 8.43 -3.94
C THR A 83 12.20 8.73 -5.25
N ILE A 84 11.77 7.70 -5.99
CA ILE A 84 11.02 7.88 -7.26
C ILE A 84 9.76 8.72 -7.01
N MET A 85 8.98 8.41 -5.97
CA MET A 85 7.78 9.18 -5.63
C MET A 85 8.10 10.65 -5.31
N LEU A 86 9.10 10.90 -4.47
CA LEU A 86 9.51 12.26 -4.10
C LEU A 86 10.05 13.03 -5.32
N ALA A 87 10.88 12.39 -6.14
CA ALA A 87 11.42 12.99 -7.34
C ALA A 87 10.32 13.42 -8.33
N GLN A 88 9.25 12.63 -8.45
CA GLN A 88 8.10 12.99 -9.26
C GLN A 88 7.29 14.14 -8.66
N ASN A 89 7.02 14.09 -7.36
CA ASN A 89 6.16 15.07 -6.69
C ASN A 89 6.80 16.44 -6.56
N TYR A 90 8.12 16.49 -6.42
CA TYR A 90 8.90 17.71 -6.28
C TYR A 90 9.72 18.05 -7.54
N GLU A 91 9.46 17.35 -8.65
CA GLU A 91 10.08 17.59 -9.96
C GLU A 91 11.63 17.65 -9.90
N TRP A 92 12.23 16.77 -9.11
CA TRP A 92 13.68 16.75 -8.89
C TRP A 92 14.43 16.48 -10.20
N ASN A 93 15.48 17.27 -10.44
CA ASN A 93 16.44 16.95 -11.50
C ASN A 93 17.37 15.80 -11.09
N LYS A 94 18.20 15.32 -12.02
CA LYS A 94 19.09 14.16 -11.76
C LYS A 94 20.04 14.37 -10.58
N LYS A 95 20.62 15.57 -10.41
CA LYS A 95 21.51 15.87 -9.27
C LYS A 95 20.76 15.78 -7.95
N GLU A 96 19.54 16.31 -7.91
CA GLU A 96 18.68 16.23 -6.74
C GLU A 96 18.30 14.79 -6.41
N ILE A 97 17.88 14.00 -7.40
CA ILE A 97 17.57 12.57 -7.24
C ILE A 97 18.74 11.83 -6.56
N GLU A 98 19.97 12.03 -7.02
CA GLU A 98 21.13 11.36 -6.43
C GLU A 98 21.43 11.84 -5.01
N SER A 99 21.39 13.16 -4.77
CA SER A 99 21.73 13.74 -3.46
C SER A 99 20.67 13.52 -2.39
N LYS A 100 19.40 13.37 -2.80
CA LYS A 100 18.23 13.24 -1.91
C LYS A 100 17.68 11.81 -1.86
N ALA A 101 18.32 10.84 -2.51
CA ALA A 101 17.89 9.44 -2.50
C ALA A 101 17.84 8.89 -1.07
N GLY A 102 16.77 8.19 -0.71
CA GLY A 102 16.55 7.70 0.65
C GLY A 102 17.58 6.65 1.11
N SER A 103 18.04 6.71 2.35
CA SER A 103 18.97 5.75 2.93
C SER A 103 18.23 4.43 3.23
N PRO A 104 18.67 3.30 2.65
CA PRO A 104 18.16 1.99 3.04
C PRO A 104 18.62 1.60 4.44
N PHE A 105 19.78 2.08 4.88
CA PHE A 105 20.36 1.70 6.16
C PHE A 105 19.63 2.36 7.33
N PHE A 106 19.15 3.59 7.17
CA PHE A 106 18.34 4.25 8.21
C PHE A 106 17.06 3.46 8.50
N VAL A 107 16.37 3.03 7.44
CA VAL A 107 15.15 2.21 7.57
C VAL A 107 15.50 0.85 8.16
N TYR A 108 16.52 0.17 7.63
CA TYR A 108 16.90 -1.17 8.08
C TYR A 108 17.31 -1.20 9.57
N GLU A 109 18.04 -0.19 10.05
CA GLU A 109 18.42 -0.09 11.47
C GLU A 109 17.22 0.02 12.41
N HIS A 110 16.10 0.61 11.97
CA HIS A 110 14.86 0.66 12.76
C HIS A 110 14.10 -0.67 12.79
N ILE A 111 14.14 -1.43 11.69
CA ILE A 111 13.24 -2.58 11.47
C ILE A 111 13.90 -3.95 11.63
N LYS A 112 15.23 -4.00 11.73
CA LYS A 112 15.94 -5.26 11.90
C LYS A 112 15.66 -5.87 13.27
N SER A 113 15.78 -7.20 13.35
CA SER A 113 15.71 -7.91 14.63
C SER A 113 16.76 -7.36 15.60
N TYR A 114 16.44 -7.32 16.89
CA TYR A 114 17.41 -6.97 17.93
C TYR A 114 18.67 -7.86 17.89
N SER A 115 18.53 -9.12 17.44
CA SER A 115 19.64 -10.07 17.26
C SER A 115 20.49 -9.79 16.01
N ASP A 116 19.99 -9.06 15.02
CA ASP A 116 20.65 -8.87 13.73
C ASP A 116 21.72 -7.77 13.81
N LYS A 117 22.84 -8.08 14.48
CA LYS A 117 23.96 -7.14 14.64
C LYS A 117 24.76 -6.93 13.35
N LYS A 118 24.62 -7.84 12.36
CA LYS A 118 25.39 -7.82 11.10
C LYS A 118 24.57 -7.41 9.89
N CYS A 119 23.28 -7.11 10.07
CA CYS A 119 22.34 -6.77 9.00
C CYS A 119 22.27 -7.84 7.91
N GLN A 120 22.23 -9.10 8.32
CA GLN A 120 22.30 -10.28 7.45
C GLN A 120 21.04 -11.14 7.54
N GLU A 121 20.21 -10.97 8.56
CA GLU A 121 19.04 -11.81 8.77
C GLU A 121 17.90 -11.47 7.80
N GLY A 122 17.79 -10.22 7.34
CA GLY A 122 16.67 -9.77 6.52
C GLY A 122 15.38 -9.54 7.31
N THR A 123 14.38 -8.99 6.62
CA THR A 123 13.06 -8.64 7.18
C THR A 123 12.00 -8.62 6.08
N GLY A 124 10.73 -8.41 6.44
CA GLY A 124 9.60 -8.40 5.50
C GLY A 124 9.34 -7.03 4.88
N LEU A 125 8.74 -7.00 3.67
CA LEU A 125 8.37 -5.74 3.01
C LEU A 125 7.36 -4.91 3.81
N ILE A 126 6.37 -5.57 4.44
CA ILE A 126 5.39 -4.89 5.30
C ILE A 126 6.09 -4.15 6.44
N ILE A 127 7.07 -4.79 7.09
CA ILE A 127 7.82 -4.18 8.20
C ILE A 127 8.63 -2.97 7.70
N ALA A 128 9.23 -3.05 6.50
CA ALA A 128 9.93 -1.93 5.90
C ALA A 128 8.99 -0.75 5.55
N LEU A 129 7.79 -1.04 5.06
CA LEU A 129 6.78 -0.03 4.74
C LEU A 129 6.22 0.64 6.01
N GLU A 130 5.93 -0.13 7.06
CA GLU A 130 5.58 0.42 8.38
C GLU A 130 6.73 1.25 8.97
N GLY A 131 7.98 0.81 8.82
CA GLY A 131 9.16 1.58 9.22
C GLY A 131 9.27 2.92 8.50
N LEU A 132 9.06 2.94 7.18
CA LEU A 132 9.02 4.18 6.40
C LEU A 132 7.85 5.09 6.81
N LYS A 133 6.70 4.53 7.16
CA LYS A 133 5.54 5.30 7.64
C LYS A 133 5.82 5.92 9.01
N GLN A 134 6.40 5.15 9.93
CA GLN A 134 6.62 5.57 11.31
C GLN A 134 7.83 6.50 11.46
N TYR A 135 8.92 6.22 10.74
CA TYR A 135 10.21 6.89 10.95
C TYR A 135 10.73 7.64 9.72
N GLY A 136 10.23 7.34 8.52
CA GLY A 136 10.76 7.90 7.27
C GLY A 136 12.17 7.38 6.94
N THR A 137 12.92 8.18 6.19
CA THR A 137 14.34 7.92 5.89
C THR A 137 15.13 9.23 5.76
N LEU A 138 16.43 9.16 5.58
CA LEU A 138 17.31 10.31 5.36
C LEU A 138 17.90 10.26 3.96
N PRO A 139 18.47 11.35 3.43
CA PRO A 139 19.37 11.26 2.29
C PRO A 139 20.47 10.22 2.54
N PHE A 140 20.79 9.41 1.53
CA PHE A 140 21.73 8.29 1.61
C PHE A 140 23.06 8.73 2.21
N GLU A 141 23.57 9.89 1.78
CA GLU A 141 24.87 10.41 2.21
C GLU A 141 24.87 10.85 3.69
N GLU A 142 23.71 11.14 4.29
CA GLU A 142 23.60 11.44 5.72
C GLU A 142 23.55 10.17 6.60
N PHE A 143 23.24 9.01 6.02
CA PHE A 143 23.19 7.73 6.73
C PHE A 143 23.66 6.59 5.82
N SER A 144 24.96 6.53 5.55
CA SER A 144 25.55 5.67 4.51
C SER A 144 26.29 4.44 5.06
N GLN A 145 26.50 4.34 6.37
CA GLN A 145 27.16 3.17 6.94
C GLN A 145 26.25 1.95 6.85
N LYS A 146 26.78 0.90 6.22
CA LYS A 146 25.97 -0.25 5.74
C LYS A 146 25.28 -1.06 6.82
N CYS A 147 25.78 -1.01 8.06
CA CYS A 147 25.17 -1.64 9.22
C CYS A 147 25.73 -1.05 10.52
N GLY A 148 24.90 -0.99 11.56
CA GLY A 148 25.28 -0.63 12.93
C GLY A 148 25.52 0.86 13.15
N GLN A 149 25.14 1.71 12.19
CA GLN A 149 25.18 3.16 12.39
C GLN A 149 24.14 3.55 13.46
N LYS A 150 24.57 4.31 14.46
CA LYS A 150 23.68 4.76 15.52
C LYS A 150 22.70 5.80 14.99
N ILE A 151 21.40 5.59 15.27
CA ILE A 151 20.37 6.60 15.02
C ILE A 151 20.41 7.63 16.16
N LEU A 152 20.50 8.90 15.80
CA LEU A 152 20.57 10.04 16.71
C LEU A 152 19.26 10.84 16.68
N ALA A 153 18.97 11.58 17.75
CA ALA A 153 17.74 12.37 17.86
C ALA A 153 17.59 13.40 16.72
N GLU A 154 18.70 13.95 16.23
CA GLU A 154 18.73 14.92 15.12
C GLU A 154 18.30 14.35 13.77
N HIS A 155 18.25 13.02 13.63
CA HIS A 155 17.80 12.38 12.40
C HIS A 155 16.28 12.48 12.22
N TYR A 156 15.49 12.40 13.30
CA TYR A 156 14.04 12.29 13.20
C TYR A 156 13.36 13.50 12.52
N PRO A 157 13.71 14.77 12.83
CA PRO A 157 13.12 15.91 12.15
C PRO A 157 13.39 15.93 10.63
N LYS A 158 14.57 15.47 10.19
CA LYS A 158 14.91 15.35 8.77
C LYS A 158 14.17 14.20 8.10
N ALA A 159 13.98 13.10 8.82
CA ALA A 159 13.34 11.91 8.30
C ALA A 159 11.83 12.05 8.11
N GLU A 160 11.20 12.99 8.82
CA GLU A 160 9.77 13.30 8.70
C GLU A 160 9.34 13.58 7.25
N PHE A 161 10.14 14.36 6.51
CA PHE A 161 9.88 14.69 5.10
C PHE A 161 9.78 13.44 4.20
N TYR A 162 10.51 12.39 4.55
CA TYR A 162 10.61 11.16 3.78
C TYR A 162 9.59 10.09 4.19
N LYS A 163 8.73 10.35 5.18
CA LYS A 163 7.67 9.42 5.56
C LYS A 163 6.69 9.18 4.43
N ILE A 164 6.20 7.95 4.33
CA ILE A 164 5.00 7.65 3.55
C ILE A 164 3.76 7.85 4.42
N GLY A 165 2.62 8.14 3.81
CA GLY A 165 1.34 8.18 4.52
C GLY A 165 0.80 6.77 4.75
N GLU A 166 0.59 6.03 3.66
CA GLU A 166 0.06 4.67 3.68
C GLU A 166 0.65 3.82 2.55
N TYR A 167 0.33 2.53 2.55
CA TYR A 167 0.63 1.62 1.46
C TYR A 167 -0.51 0.63 1.23
N ARG A 168 -0.54 0.03 0.03
CA ARG A 168 -1.56 -0.93 -0.36
C ARG A 168 -0.95 -2.17 -1.00
N ARG A 169 -1.51 -3.33 -0.67
CA ARG A 169 -1.27 -4.59 -1.39
C ARG A 169 -2.05 -4.64 -2.71
N LEU A 170 -1.36 -5.01 -3.78
CA LEU A 170 -1.96 -5.03 -5.11
C LEU A 170 -2.73 -6.33 -5.43
N PHE A 171 -2.35 -7.46 -4.85
CA PHE A 171 -3.01 -8.76 -5.06
C PHE A 171 -2.71 -9.74 -3.92
N LEU A 172 -3.47 -10.84 -3.82
CA LEU A 172 -3.13 -11.98 -2.97
C LEU A 172 -2.15 -12.93 -3.67
N ALA A 173 -1.33 -13.65 -2.91
CA ALA A 173 -0.27 -14.52 -3.45
C ALA A 173 -0.82 -15.60 -4.40
N ASN A 174 -2.06 -16.06 -4.15
CA ASN A 174 -2.79 -17.03 -4.97
C ASN A 174 -3.73 -16.40 -6.01
N SER A 175 -3.70 -15.08 -6.21
CA SER A 175 -4.51 -14.40 -7.23
C SER A 175 -4.13 -14.87 -8.63
N LYS A 176 -5.17 -15.12 -9.45
CA LYS A 176 -5.02 -15.52 -10.87
C LYS A 176 -4.51 -14.38 -11.76
N ASP A 177 -4.79 -13.13 -11.39
CA ASP A 177 -4.32 -11.94 -12.09
C ASP A 177 -3.47 -11.08 -11.15
N LYS A 178 -2.15 -11.13 -11.36
CA LYS A 178 -1.17 -10.27 -10.66
C LYS A 178 -0.68 -9.13 -11.54
N ILE A 179 -0.89 -9.22 -12.86
CA ILE A 179 -0.32 -8.31 -13.85
C ILE A 179 -1.11 -7.02 -13.91
N LEU A 180 -2.44 -7.11 -14.00
CA LEU A 180 -3.29 -5.94 -14.16
C LEU A 180 -3.18 -4.96 -12.97
N PRO A 181 -3.19 -5.42 -11.69
CA PRO A 181 -3.01 -4.52 -10.56
C PRO A 181 -1.66 -3.78 -10.57
N ILE A 182 -0.57 -4.45 -10.93
CA ILE A 182 0.75 -3.82 -11.06
C ILE A 182 0.74 -2.78 -12.20
N LYS A 183 0.23 -3.14 -13.39
CA LYS A 183 0.15 -2.19 -14.52
C LYS A 183 -0.66 -0.95 -14.15
N LYS A 184 -1.78 -1.11 -13.44
CA LYS A 184 -2.60 0.00 -12.94
C LYS A 184 -1.85 0.90 -11.96
N ALA A 185 -1.05 0.34 -11.05
CA ALA A 185 -0.24 1.14 -10.13
C ALA A 185 0.83 1.95 -10.90
N LEU A 186 1.53 1.30 -11.83
CA LEU A 186 2.55 1.93 -12.66
C LEU A 186 1.97 3.00 -13.60
N SER A 187 0.79 2.77 -14.20
CA SER A 187 0.12 3.75 -15.07
C SER A 187 -0.29 5.03 -14.32
N GLN A 188 -0.55 4.90 -13.01
CA GLN A 188 -0.75 6.01 -12.08
C GLN A 188 0.56 6.64 -11.60
N LYS A 189 1.66 6.30 -12.27
CA LYS A 189 3.02 6.76 -12.00
C LYS A 189 3.52 6.43 -10.58
N LYS A 190 3.08 5.31 -10.01
CA LYS A 190 3.55 4.82 -8.71
C LYS A 190 4.51 3.65 -8.89
N PRO A 191 5.75 3.71 -8.34
CA PRO A 191 6.62 2.56 -8.31
C PRO A 191 6.01 1.47 -7.42
N VAL A 192 6.25 0.20 -7.78
CA VAL A 192 5.71 -0.95 -7.04
C VAL A 192 6.86 -1.69 -6.39
N VAL A 193 6.78 -1.90 -5.07
CA VAL A 193 7.73 -2.74 -4.34
C VAL A 193 7.23 -4.18 -4.37
N ILE A 194 8.08 -5.13 -4.74
CA ILE A 194 7.70 -6.54 -4.88
C ILE A 194 8.63 -7.45 -4.10
N GLY A 195 8.06 -8.52 -3.55
CA GLY A 195 8.76 -9.65 -2.94
C GLY A 195 8.57 -10.90 -3.81
N LEU A 196 9.67 -11.52 -4.22
CA LEU A 196 9.67 -12.65 -5.16
C LEU A 196 10.75 -13.69 -4.85
N TYR A 197 10.54 -14.90 -5.34
CA TYR A 197 11.52 -15.98 -5.30
C TYR A 197 12.36 -15.96 -6.58
N CYS A 198 13.63 -15.56 -6.46
CA CYS A 198 14.52 -15.45 -7.61
C CYS A 198 15.96 -15.90 -7.30
N TYR A 199 16.13 -16.91 -6.44
CA TYR A 199 17.42 -17.56 -6.13
C TYR A 199 17.99 -18.40 -7.30
N PHE A 200 17.40 -18.26 -8.48
CA PHE A 200 17.77 -18.96 -9.70
C PHE A 200 19.12 -18.46 -10.25
N LYS A 201 19.93 -19.37 -10.80
CA LYS A 201 21.20 -19.02 -11.42
C LYS A 201 20.98 -18.08 -12.62
N SER A 202 19.90 -18.31 -13.37
CA SER A 202 19.46 -17.44 -14.47
C SER A 202 19.16 -16.01 -14.05
N PHE A 203 18.80 -15.76 -12.79
CA PHE A 203 18.61 -14.41 -12.26
C PHE A 203 19.91 -13.85 -11.69
N ILE A 204 20.57 -14.61 -10.80
CA ILE A 204 21.75 -14.16 -10.05
C ILE A 204 22.89 -13.77 -11.02
N HIS A 205 23.12 -14.55 -12.07
CA HIS A 205 24.26 -14.39 -12.97
C HIS A 205 23.92 -13.70 -14.30
N THR A 206 22.68 -13.22 -14.48
CA THR A 206 22.28 -12.64 -15.76
C THR A 206 23.12 -11.43 -16.16
N LYS A 207 23.44 -11.38 -17.46
CA LYS A 207 24.00 -10.22 -18.16
C LYS A 207 23.03 -9.65 -19.19
N ASP A 208 21.91 -10.33 -19.40
CA ASP A 208 20.87 -9.93 -20.33
C ASP A 208 19.99 -8.85 -19.71
N SER A 209 19.36 -8.04 -20.56
CA SER A 209 18.34 -7.09 -20.15
C SER A 209 17.00 -7.75 -19.84
N LEU A 210 16.72 -8.95 -20.35
CA LEU A 210 15.50 -9.73 -20.14
C LEU A 210 15.84 -11.01 -19.36
N TRP A 211 15.11 -11.25 -18.28
CA TRP A 211 15.29 -12.48 -17.50
C TRP A 211 14.68 -13.69 -18.23
N LYS A 212 15.48 -14.74 -18.38
CA LYS A 212 15.11 -16.01 -19.05
C LYS A 212 15.36 -17.19 -18.10
N PRO A 213 14.46 -17.44 -17.13
CA PRO A 213 14.58 -18.62 -16.29
C PRO A 213 14.30 -19.90 -17.08
N THR A 214 14.95 -20.99 -16.69
CA THR A 214 14.66 -22.32 -17.23
C THR A 214 13.35 -22.87 -16.64
N GLU A 215 12.70 -23.80 -17.34
CA GLU A 215 11.51 -24.46 -16.79
C GLU A 215 11.82 -25.22 -15.49
N SER A 216 13.01 -25.85 -15.41
CA SER A 216 13.46 -26.54 -14.20
C SER A 216 13.61 -25.58 -13.01
N GLU A 217 14.12 -24.37 -13.23
CA GLU A 217 14.18 -23.35 -12.18
C GLU A 217 12.77 -22.95 -11.71
N LEU A 218 11.83 -22.72 -12.64
CA LEU A 218 10.45 -22.36 -12.28
C LEU A 218 9.68 -23.49 -11.58
N ASN A 219 10.06 -24.75 -11.82
CA ASN A 219 9.44 -25.92 -11.18
C ASN A 219 10.06 -26.28 -9.82
N THR A 220 11.16 -25.64 -9.43
CA THR A 220 11.88 -25.87 -8.17
C THR A 220 11.63 -24.77 -7.14
N LEU A 221 10.49 -24.08 -7.27
CA LEU A 221 10.05 -23.06 -6.32
C LEU A 221 9.83 -23.66 -4.92
N ASP A 222 10.85 -23.55 -4.08
CA ASP A 222 10.77 -23.68 -2.63
C ASP A 222 10.35 -22.33 -2.00
N PHE A 223 9.21 -22.35 -1.32
CA PHE A 223 8.64 -21.20 -0.61
C PHE A 223 9.22 -21.04 0.80
N ASN A 224 10.13 -21.91 1.23
CA ASN A 224 10.85 -21.80 2.50
C ASN A 224 12.19 -21.05 2.36
N GLU A 225 12.65 -20.82 1.14
CA GLU A 225 13.86 -20.03 0.86
C GLU A 225 13.60 -18.53 1.03
N ASN A 226 14.64 -17.78 1.42
CA ASN A 226 14.52 -16.33 1.51
C ASN A 226 14.25 -15.73 0.13
N GLY A 227 13.26 -14.84 0.06
CA GLY A 227 12.95 -14.09 -1.14
C GLY A 227 13.93 -12.93 -1.37
N HIS A 228 13.75 -12.26 -2.50
CA HIS A 228 14.38 -10.99 -2.81
C HIS A 228 13.34 -9.89 -2.98
N ALA A 229 13.74 -8.65 -2.74
CA ALA A 229 12.89 -7.49 -2.97
C ALA A 229 13.43 -6.65 -4.13
N LEU A 230 12.54 -6.23 -5.02
CA LEU A 230 12.83 -5.38 -6.16
C LEU A 230 11.79 -4.26 -6.28
N CYS A 231 12.15 -3.17 -6.95
CA CYS A 231 11.22 -2.09 -7.27
C CYS A 231 10.90 -2.14 -8.78
N LEU A 232 9.63 -2.31 -9.12
CA LEU A 232 9.15 -2.16 -10.48
C LEU A 232 8.99 -0.68 -10.82
N VAL A 233 9.58 -0.30 -11.95
CA VAL A 233 9.64 1.09 -12.42
C VAL A 233 8.96 1.28 -13.77
N GLY A 234 8.42 0.23 -14.39
CA GLY A 234 7.76 0.36 -15.67
C GLY A 234 7.26 -0.96 -16.23
N TYR A 235 6.57 -0.89 -17.36
CA TYR A 235 6.16 -2.06 -18.13
C TYR A 235 6.15 -1.74 -19.63
N ASN A 236 6.24 -2.78 -20.44
CA ASN A 236 6.10 -2.68 -21.90
C ASN A 236 5.36 -3.92 -22.42
N ASP A 237 4.16 -3.70 -22.98
CA ASP A 237 3.30 -4.75 -23.52
C ASP A 237 3.80 -5.36 -24.83
N GLU A 238 4.67 -4.68 -25.58
CA GLU A 238 5.28 -5.24 -26.80
C GLU A 238 6.18 -6.44 -26.47
N ILE A 239 6.93 -6.35 -25.37
CA ILE A 239 7.80 -7.42 -24.87
C ILE A 239 7.18 -8.22 -23.71
N GLN A 240 5.95 -7.87 -23.32
CA GLN A 240 5.20 -8.45 -22.20
C GLN A 240 6.02 -8.59 -20.91
N ALA A 241 6.65 -7.50 -20.46
CA ALA A 241 7.52 -7.52 -19.29
C ALA A 241 7.41 -6.25 -18.42
N PHE A 242 7.72 -6.40 -17.13
CA PHE A 242 7.94 -5.30 -16.20
C PHE A 242 9.43 -4.97 -16.11
N GLU A 243 9.80 -3.69 -16.03
CA GLU A 243 11.16 -3.27 -15.73
C GLU A 243 11.32 -3.13 -14.21
N ALA A 244 12.31 -3.81 -13.65
CA ALA A 244 12.66 -3.77 -12.24
C ALA A 244 14.06 -3.17 -12.05
N VAL A 245 14.23 -2.35 -11.00
CA VAL A 245 15.54 -1.94 -10.50
C VAL A 245 15.95 -2.82 -9.32
N ASN A 246 17.21 -3.24 -9.33
CA ASN A 246 17.81 -4.11 -8.31
C ASN A 246 18.83 -3.33 -7.46
N SER A 247 19.15 -3.86 -6.28
CA SER A 247 20.13 -3.29 -5.34
C SER A 247 21.48 -4.00 -5.39
N TRP A 248 21.89 -4.49 -6.56
CA TRP A 248 23.17 -5.17 -6.79
C TRP A 248 24.16 -4.36 -7.65
N GLY A 249 23.89 -3.06 -7.78
CA GLY A 249 24.73 -2.12 -8.51
C GLY A 249 24.64 -2.21 -10.03
N GLU A 250 25.24 -1.23 -10.70
CA GLU A 250 25.18 -1.08 -12.16
C GLU A 250 25.88 -2.18 -12.95
N LYS A 251 26.79 -2.96 -12.34
CA LYS A 251 27.48 -4.06 -13.02
C LYS A 251 26.63 -5.32 -13.17
N TRP A 252 25.46 -5.36 -12.53
CA TRP A 252 24.51 -6.46 -12.63
C TRP A 252 23.51 -6.21 -13.76
N ALA A 253 23.24 -7.24 -14.57
CA ALA A 253 22.30 -7.21 -15.69
C ALA A 253 22.46 -5.95 -16.59
N ASN A 254 21.37 -5.22 -16.82
CA ASN A 254 21.34 -4.01 -17.65
C ASN A 254 21.45 -2.75 -16.80
N LYS A 255 22.68 -2.41 -16.38
CA LYS A 255 22.97 -1.23 -15.53
C LYS A 255 22.17 -1.23 -14.22
N GLY A 256 22.00 -2.40 -13.60
CA GLY A 256 21.21 -2.57 -12.37
C GLY A 256 19.71 -2.76 -12.59
N PHE A 257 19.25 -2.79 -13.85
CA PHE A 257 17.86 -3.04 -14.22
C PHE A 257 17.70 -4.40 -14.91
N ILE A 258 16.47 -4.92 -14.87
CA ILE A 258 16.09 -6.13 -15.60
C ILE A 258 14.62 -6.08 -16.03
N TRP A 259 14.32 -6.64 -17.18
CA TRP A 259 12.95 -6.93 -17.62
C TRP A 259 12.54 -8.31 -17.13
N ILE A 260 11.43 -8.38 -16.41
CA ILE A 260 10.82 -9.61 -15.90
C ILE A 260 9.57 -9.90 -16.74
N PRO A 261 9.54 -10.99 -17.53
CA PRO A 261 8.35 -11.35 -18.30
C PRO A 261 7.12 -11.51 -17.41
N TYR A 262 5.94 -11.07 -17.88
CA TYR A 262 4.69 -11.15 -17.12
C TYR A 262 4.41 -12.58 -16.60
N LYS A 263 4.53 -13.58 -17.47
CA LYS A 263 4.33 -15.00 -17.12
C LYS A 263 5.33 -15.50 -16.07
N VAL A 264 6.54 -14.95 -16.03
CA VAL A 264 7.53 -15.29 -15.00
C VAL A 264 7.13 -14.63 -13.68
N LEU A 265 6.80 -13.33 -13.71
CA LEU A 265 6.39 -12.59 -12.51
C LEU A 265 5.19 -13.23 -11.82
N GLU A 266 4.16 -13.67 -12.58
CA GLU A 266 2.98 -14.34 -12.02
C GLU A 266 3.33 -15.54 -11.13
N LYS A 267 4.33 -16.32 -11.54
CA LYS A 267 4.79 -17.53 -10.84
C LYS A 267 5.63 -17.19 -9.62
N VAL A 268 6.58 -16.26 -9.75
CA VAL A 268 7.61 -16.05 -8.73
C VAL A 268 7.29 -14.94 -7.72
N CYS A 269 6.39 -14.00 -8.08
CA CYS A 269 6.05 -12.87 -7.23
C CYS A 269 5.01 -13.28 -6.18
N PHE A 270 5.38 -13.13 -4.91
CA PHE A 270 4.51 -13.47 -3.79
C PHE A 270 3.70 -12.25 -3.34
N GLU A 271 4.35 -11.10 -3.24
CA GLU A 271 3.74 -9.87 -2.73
C GLU A 271 4.14 -8.65 -3.55
N ALA A 272 3.22 -7.68 -3.64
CA ALA A 272 3.43 -6.41 -4.33
C ALA A 272 2.66 -5.29 -3.62
N TYR A 273 3.33 -4.16 -3.41
CA TYR A 273 2.75 -3.00 -2.76
C TYR A 273 3.05 -1.71 -3.51
N GLU A 274 2.09 -0.79 -3.48
CA GLU A 274 2.30 0.61 -3.84
C GLU A 274 2.23 1.47 -2.58
N MET A 275 2.93 2.60 -2.59
CA MET A 275 2.95 3.56 -1.48
C MET A 275 2.15 4.81 -1.82
N TYR A 276 1.72 5.51 -0.78
CA TYR A 276 0.97 6.75 -0.83
C TYR A 276 1.63 7.82 0.01
N GLU A 277 1.53 9.03 -0.49
CA GLU A 277 2.04 10.22 0.19
C GLU A 277 1.17 10.65 1.36
N ASN A 278 1.80 11.38 2.28
CA ASN A 278 1.13 12.11 3.35
C ASN A 278 0.97 13.59 2.94
N ASN A 279 0.45 13.86 1.74
CA ASN A 279 0.70 15.15 1.06
C ASN A 279 -0.48 16.13 0.97
N ASP A 280 -1.55 15.98 1.73
CA ASP A 280 -2.47 17.11 1.89
C ASP A 280 -2.72 17.39 3.39
N PRO A 281 -2.23 18.52 3.94
CA PRO A 281 -2.67 18.96 5.25
C PRO A 281 -4.18 19.24 5.28
N LYS A 282 -4.80 19.42 4.11
CA LYS A 282 -6.25 19.44 3.97
C LYS A 282 -6.76 18.02 3.83
N THR A 283 -7.71 17.66 4.68
CA THR A 283 -8.59 16.53 4.46
C THR A 283 -9.35 16.76 3.16
N HIS A 284 -9.05 15.95 2.15
CA HIS A 284 -9.87 15.81 0.96
C HIS A 284 -10.60 14.46 0.98
N ILE A 285 -11.93 14.52 1.01
CA ILE A 285 -12.81 13.36 0.97
C ILE A 285 -13.88 13.65 -0.07
N ALA A 286 -13.99 12.81 -1.08
CA ALA A 286 -15.07 12.86 -2.04
C ALA A 286 -15.50 11.46 -2.42
N GLY A 287 -16.79 11.29 -2.66
CA GLY A 287 -17.37 9.98 -2.89
C GLY A 287 -18.82 10.01 -3.32
N GLU A 288 -19.34 8.82 -3.56
CA GLU A 288 -20.71 8.57 -3.94
C GLU A 288 -21.24 7.34 -3.19
N ILE A 289 -22.53 7.31 -2.88
CA ILE A 289 -23.20 6.12 -2.35
C ILE A 289 -24.49 5.90 -3.14
N LYS A 290 -24.71 4.68 -3.61
CA LYS A 290 -26.01 4.25 -4.11
C LYS A 290 -26.61 3.27 -3.11
N LEU A 291 -27.87 3.48 -2.77
CA LEU A 291 -28.66 2.52 -2.03
C LEU A 291 -29.44 1.67 -3.02
N GLN A 292 -29.39 0.35 -2.90
CA GLN A 292 -30.02 -0.56 -3.83
C GLN A 292 -30.83 -1.63 -3.10
N LEU A 293 -31.96 -2.03 -3.68
CA LEU A 293 -32.65 -3.27 -3.29
C LEU A 293 -31.82 -4.48 -3.71
N ALA A 294 -32.05 -5.64 -3.08
CA ALA A 294 -31.37 -6.89 -3.44
C ALA A 294 -31.56 -7.30 -4.92
N ILE A 295 -32.62 -6.82 -5.57
CA ILE A 295 -32.88 -7.02 -7.01
C ILE A 295 -32.09 -6.07 -7.93
N GLY A 296 -31.21 -5.23 -7.37
CA GLY A 296 -30.35 -4.29 -8.11
C GLY A 296 -30.99 -2.94 -8.43
N GLN A 297 -32.28 -2.74 -8.10
CA GLN A 297 -32.96 -1.46 -8.29
C GLN A 297 -32.41 -0.40 -7.32
N GLU A 298 -31.98 0.74 -7.85
CA GLU A 298 -31.53 1.89 -7.06
C GLU A 298 -32.71 2.55 -6.34
N ILE A 299 -32.49 2.87 -5.06
CA ILE A 299 -33.46 3.51 -4.18
C ILE A 299 -33.21 5.02 -4.23
N PRO A 300 -34.20 5.82 -4.68
CA PRO A 300 -34.06 7.26 -4.72
C PRO A 300 -34.04 7.83 -3.30
N VAL A 301 -33.15 8.80 -3.08
CA VAL A 301 -32.99 9.50 -1.81
C VAL A 301 -33.18 11.00 -1.99
N ARG A 302 -33.28 11.72 -0.87
CA ARG A 302 -33.26 13.18 -0.86
C ARG A 302 -32.46 13.70 0.32
N LEU A 303 -31.61 14.70 0.08
CA LEU A 303 -30.92 15.42 1.15
C LEU A 303 -31.91 16.31 1.91
N LYS A 304 -32.00 16.13 3.23
CA LYS A 304 -32.87 16.87 4.15
C LYS A 304 -32.18 16.99 5.50
N ASP A 305 -32.10 18.21 6.03
CA ASP A 305 -31.53 18.50 7.36
C ASP A 305 -30.11 17.93 7.57
N GLY A 306 -29.32 17.87 6.49
CA GLY A 306 -27.94 17.38 6.50
C GLY A 306 -27.78 15.86 6.45
N PHE A 307 -28.86 15.12 6.23
CA PHE A 307 -28.85 13.68 6.00
C PHE A 307 -29.61 13.31 4.73
N TYR A 308 -29.29 12.17 4.14
CA TYR A 308 -30.11 11.63 3.05
C TYR A 308 -31.26 10.82 3.64
N GLU A 309 -32.45 10.94 3.08
CA GLU A 309 -33.63 10.15 3.45
C GLU A 309 -34.13 9.42 2.21
N SER A 310 -34.49 8.13 2.34
CA SER A 310 -35.16 7.41 1.27
C SER A 310 -36.53 8.02 0.97
N ASN A 311 -36.82 8.26 -0.31
CA ASN A 311 -38.14 8.75 -0.74
C ASN A 311 -39.23 7.66 -0.68
N GLN A 312 -38.84 6.42 -0.34
CA GLN A 312 -39.71 5.26 -0.23
C GLN A 312 -39.75 4.74 1.20
N ILE A 313 -40.91 4.20 1.58
CA ILE A 313 -41.14 3.51 2.86
C ILE A 313 -41.06 2.00 2.61
N PHE A 314 -40.20 1.30 3.35
CA PHE A 314 -39.99 -0.13 3.16
C PHE A 314 -40.64 -0.99 4.24
N GLN A 315 -40.91 -2.27 3.93
CA GLN A 315 -41.33 -3.24 4.93
C GLN A 315 -40.14 -3.79 5.70
N THR A 316 -40.37 -4.18 6.95
CA THR A 316 -39.44 -5.01 7.74
C THR A 316 -38.97 -6.22 6.94
N GLY A 317 -37.69 -6.58 7.04
CA GLY A 317 -37.11 -7.72 6.33
C GLY A 317 -36.66 -7.44 4.90
N THR A 318 -36.97 -6.25 4.34
CA THR A 318 -36.44 -5.80 3.04
C THR A 318 -34.92 -5.89 3.03
N LEU A 319 -34.38 -6.46 1.94
CA LEU A 319 -32.95 -6.64 1.74
C LEU A 319 -32.37 -5.51 0.88
N LEU A 320 -31.32 -4.88 1.40
CA LEU A 320 -30.66 -3.73 0.82
C LEU A 320 -29.17 -3.98 0.63
N LYS A 321 -28.55 -3.19 -0.24
CA LYS A 321 -27.11 -3.17 -0.49
C LYS A 321 -26.65 -1.73 -0.67
N LEU A 322 -25.43 -1.43 -0.24
CA LEU A 322 -24.80 -0.14 -0.52
C LEU A 322 -23.77 -0.34 -1.62
N SER A 323 -23.74 0.56 -2.59
CA SER A 323 -22.66 0.70 -3.55
C SER A 323 -21.95 2.01 -3.24
N VAL A 324 -20.87 1.95 -2.46
CA VAL A 324 -20.08 3.13 -2.10
C VAL A 324 -19.05 3.41 -3.20
N ALA A 325 -18.44 4.59 -3.23
CA ALA A 325 -17.35 4.98 -4.12
C ALA A 325 -16.54 6.10 -3.46
N ASN A 326 -15.24 6.17 -3.75
CA ASN A 326 -14.37 7.24 -3.27
C ASN A 326 -13.42 7.73 -4.37
N GLN A 327 -13.03 9.00 -4.28
CA GLN A 327 -12.07 9.62 -5.19
C GLN A 327 -10.67 9.71 -4.59
N GLU A 328 -10.54 9.51 -3.27
CA GLU A 328 -9.29 9.57 -2.52
C GLU A 328 -9.13 8.40 -1.55
N PRO A 329 -7.90 8.01 -1.16
CA PRO A 329 -7.69 7.03 -0.09
C PRO A 329 -8.41 7.46 1.20
N VAL A 330 -9.24 6.58 1.74
CA VAL A 330 -10.04 6.75 2.96
C VAL A 330 -10.14 5.42 3.71
N PHE A 331 -10.13 5.47 5.03
CA PHE A 331 -10.63 4.38 5.86
C PHE A 331 -12.16 4.46 5.88
N LEU A 332 -12.82 3.42 5.35
CA LEU A 332 -14.27 3.34 5.31
C LEU A 332 -14.78 2.48 6.45
N TYR A 333 -15.81 2.97 7.13
CA TYR A 333 -16.55 2.20 8.12
C TYR A 333 -18.04 2.37 7.85
N ALA A 334 -18.80 1.30 7.88
CA ALA A 334 -20.25 1.35 7.69
C ALA A 334 -20.94 0.58 8.80
N PHE A 335 -22.05 1.12 9.29
CA PHE A 335 -22.89 0.47 10.29
C PHE A 335 -24.32 0.99 10.19
N SER A 336 -25.29 0.20 10.64
CA SER A 336 -26.67 0.64 10.83
C SER A 336 -26.97 0.83 12.32
N VAL A 337 -27.94 1.69 12.61
CA VAL A 337 -28.44 1.95 13.96
C VAL A 337 -29.96 1.91 13.95
N ASP A 338 -30.53 1.13 14.86
CA ASP A 338 -31.98 1.06 15.07
C ASP A 338 -32.48 2.18 16.03
N ASN A 339 -33.80 2.26 16.27
CA ASN A 339 -34.38 3.25 17.19
C ASN A 339 -34.04 3.04 18.67
N ARG A 340 -33.53 1.86 19.05
CA ARG A 340 -33.01 1.58 20.40
C ARG A 340 -31.56 2.03 20.52
N GLY A 341 -30.94 2.41 19.40
CA GLY A 341 -29.55 2.81 19.33
C GLY A 341 -28.59 1.64 19.28
N ASN A 342 -29.06 0.45 18.91
CA ASN A 342 -28.20 -0.71 18.71
C ASN A 342 -27.49 -0.58 17.37
N LEU A 343 -26.16 -0.68 17.41
CA LEU A 343 -25.32 -0.62 16.22
C LEU A 343 -25.15 -2.03 15.64
N THR A 344 -25.42 -2.19 14.34
CA THR A 344 -25.04 -3.37 13.56
C THR A 344 -23.92 -3.01 12.60
N ARG A 345 -22.79 -3.73 12.68
CA ARG A 345 -21.64 -3.50 11.81
C ARG A 345 -21.95 -3.96 10.37
N ILE A 346 -21.62 -3.12 9.40
CA ILE A 346 -21.74 -3.42 7.96
C ILE A 346 -20.36 -3.62 7.35
N PHE A 347 -19.41 -2.72 7.64
CA PHE A 347 -18.04 -2.78 7.13
C PHE A 347 -17.04 -2.13 8.10
N PRO A 348 -15.83 -2.71 8.27
CA PRO A 348 -15.42 -4.03 7.79
C PRO A 348 -16.23 -5.14 8.48
N THR A 349 -16.40 -6.30 7.83
CA THR A 349 -17.21 -7.41 8.38
C THR A 349 -16.53 -8.11 9.54
N ASP A 350 -15.20 -8.00 9.65
CA ASP A 350 -14.38 -8.44 10.77
C ASP A 350 -13.38 -7.34 11.23
N PHE A 351 -12.65 -7.59 12.32
CA PHE A 351 -11.67 -6.63 12.85
C PHE A 351 -10.24 -6.82 12.31
N ALA A 352 -9.98 -7.90 11.57
CA ALA A 352 -8.67 -8.16 10.98
C ALA A 352 -8.50 -7.44 9.63
N SER A 353 -9.60 -7.25 8.92
CA SER A 353 -9.67 -6.59 7.62
C SER A 353 -9.33 -5.11 7.76
N SER A 354 -8.35 -4.65 6.97
CA SER A 354 -8.02 -3.22 6.89
C SER A 354 -9.19 -2.45 6.26
N PRO A 355 -9.72 -1.40 6.92
CA PRO A 355 -10.79 -0.58 6.36
C PRO A 355 -10.31 0.42 5.31
N LEU A 356 -9.00 0.45 5.00
CA LEU A 356 -8.42 1.39 4.05
C LEU A 356 -8.85 1.05 2.61
N LEU A 357 -9.64 1.94 2.03
CA LEU A 357 -10.06 1.89 0.64
C LEU A 357 -9.39 2.99 -0.16
N PHE A 358 -8.84 2.61 -1.29
CA PHE A 358 -8.21 3.51 -2.27
C PHE A 358 -9.18 3.81 -3.40
N PRO A 359 -9.04 4.92 -4.15
CA PRO A 359 -10.01 5.32 -5.15
C PRO A 359 -10.50 4.13 -5.99
N PHE A 360 -11.80 3.87 -5.90
CA PHE A 360 -12.49 2.75 -6.51
C PHE A 360 -13.81 3.21 -7.13
N GLY A 361 -14.24 2.51 -8.19
CA GLY A 361 -15.45 2.84 -8.93
C GLY A 361 -16.70 2.62 -8.07
N HIS A 362 -16.93 1.37 -7.64
CA HIS A 362 -18.03 1.03 -6.73
C HIS A 362 -17.71 -0.22 -5.90
N LEU A 363 -17.94 -0.18 -4.58
CA LEU A 363 -17.77 -1.30 -3.64
C LEU A 363 -19.11 -1.62 -3.02
N SER A 364 -19.49 -2.89 -3.14
CA SER A 364 -20.66 -3.49 -2.53
C SER A 364 -20.48 -3.72 -1.03
N LEU A 365 -21.37 -3.16 -0.21
CA LEU A 365 -21.43 -3.45 1.23
C LEU A 365 -22.74 -4.17 1.60
N PRO A 366 -22.71 -5.21 2.45
CA PRO A 366 -21.54 -5.69 3.23
C PRO A 366 -20.46 -6.35 2.38
N ASP A 367 -20.86 -7.10 1.35
CA ASP A 367 -19.99 -7.64 0.31
C ASP A 367 -20.83 -8.01 -0.94
N GLU A 368 -20.25 -8.75 -1.88
CA GLU A 368 -20.96 -9.13 -3.11
C GLU A 368 -22.08 -10.16 -2.94
N LYS A 369 -22.05 -10.95 -1.86
CA LYS A 369 -22.94 -12.10 -1.65
C LYS A 369 -23.98 -11.87 -0.56
N HIS A 370 -23.76 -10.89 0.31
CA HIS A 370 -24.64 -10.62 1.45
C HIS A 370 -25.40 -9.30 1.30
N TYR A 371 -26.49 -9.18 2.06
CA TYR A 371 -27.39 -8.03 2.06
C TYR A 371 -27.65 -7.54 3.49
N LEU A 372 -27.96 -6.26 3.61
CA LEU A 372 -28.49 -5.65 4.82
C LEU A 372 -29.97 -5.96 4.94
N GLN A 373 -30.41 -6.48 6.07
CA GLN A 373 -31.82 -6.72 6.33
C GLN A 373 -32.38 -5.63 7.25
N LEU A 374 -33.45 -4.97 6.82
CA LEU A 374 -34.13 -3.96 7.65
C LEU A 374 -34.75 -4.59 8.89
N SER A 375 -34.54 -3.96 10.05
CA SER A 375 -34.95 -4.49 11.35
C SER A 375 -36.47 -4.40 11.56
N SER A 376 -37.03 -5.20 12.47
CA SER A 376 -38.46 -5.17 12.81
C SER A 376 -38.85 -4.16 13.89
N GLN A 377 -37.88 -3.48 14.49
CA GLN A 377 -38.08 -2.83 15.80
C GLN A 377 -38.18 -1.30 15.75
N SER A 378 -38.10 -0.69 14.57
CA SER A 378 -38.04 0.76 14.40
C SER A 378 -38.92 1.27 13.25
N ALA A 379 -39.38 2.51 13.36
CA ALA A 379 -40.03 3.22 12.24
C ALA A 379 -39.02 3.76 11.21
N THR A 380 -37.74 3.83 11.58
CA THR A 380 -36.66 4.30 10.71
C THR A 380 -35.37 3.59 11.13
N ASP A 381 -34.68 2.99 10.17
CA ASP A 381 -33.29 2.55 10.36
C ASP A 381 -32.36 3.61 9.78
N TYR A 382 -31.25 3.88 10.47
CA TYR A 382 -30.20 4.76 9.97
C TYR A 382 -29.01 3.94 9.52
N ILE A 383 -28.51 4.21 8.32
CA ILE A 383 -27.20 3.72 7.87
C ILE A 383 -26.23 4.88 7.97
N CYS A 384 -25.08 4.66 8.61
CA CYS A 384 -23.98 5.62 8.65
C CYS A 384 -22.76 5.03 7.96
N VAL A 385 -22.19 5.80 7.03
CA VAL A 385 -20.93 5.49 6.37
C VAL A 385 -19.93 6.59 6.74
N LEU A 386 -18.87 6.21 7.45
CA LEU A 386 -17.78 7.09 7.84
C LEU A 386 -16.66 6.97 6.81
N TYR A 387 -16.34 8.09 6.17
CA TYR A 387 -15.14 8.25 5.36
C TYR A 387 -14.10 8.96 6.24
N SER A 388 -12.96 8.31 6.51
CA SER A 388 -11.94 8.84 7.40
C SER A 388 -10.56 8.93 6.73
N LYS A 389 -9.79 9.98 7.00
CA LYS A 389 -8.37 10.06 6.61
C LYS A 389 -7.44 9.35 7.58
N GLU A 390 -7.95 8.97 8.75
CA GLU A 390 -7.20 8.26 9.79
C GLU A 390 -7.86 6.93 10.16
N LYS A 391 -7.06 5.95 10.58
CA LYS A 391 -7.58 4.66 11.04
C LYS A 391 -8.27 4.85 12.39
N LEU A 392 -9.54 4.43 12.47
CA LEU A 392 -10.27 4.35 13.74
C LEU A 392 -9.96 3.04 14.46
N HIS A 393 -9.86 3.12 15.79
CA HIS A 393 -9.91 1.95 16.66
C HIS A 393 -11.35 1.41 16.71
N TRP A 394 -11.70 0.60 15.71
CA TRP A 394 -13.09 0.26 15.41
C TRP A 394 -13.83 -0.45 16.54
N GLN A 395 -13.17 -1.38 17.24
CA GLN A 395 -13.73 -2.06 18.42
C GLN A 395 -14.11 -1.04 19.51
N SER A 396 -13.18 -0.13 19.85
CA SER A 396 -13.42 0.90 20.86
C SER A 396 -14.53 1.87 20.43
N PHE A 397 -14.61 2.22 19.14
CA PHE A 397 -15.70 3.04 18.62
C PHE A 397 -17.07 2.38 18.86
N ILE A 398 -17.21 1.09 18.54
CA ILE A 398 -18.47 0.34 18.71
C ILE A 398 -18.85 0.25 20.20
N GLU A 399 -17.89 -0.03 21.08
CA GLU A 399 -18.10 -0.11 22.53
C GLU A 399 -18.60 1.23 23.09
N GLN A 400 -17.95 2.34 22.73
CA GLN A 400 -18.35 3.69 23.14
C GLN A 400 -19.74 4.06 22.59
N PHE A 401 -20.02 3.73 21.33
CA PHE A 401 -21.31 4.01 20.70
C PHE A 401 -22.47 3.28 21.38
N THR A 402 -22.23 2.04 21.80
CA THR A 402 -23.22 1.21 22.50
C THR A 402 -23.46 1.70 23.92
N ALA A 403 -22.42 2.19 24.60
CA ALA A 403 -22.53 2.69 25.97
C ALA A 403 -23.21 4.07 26.09
N LEU A 404 -23.10 4.91 25.04
CA LEU A 404 -23.66 6.26 25.06
C LEU A 404 -25.17 6.27 24.78
N LYS A 405 -25.90 7.12 25.52
CA LYS A 405 -27.29 7.48 25.23
C LYS A 405 -27.35 8.70 24.31
N GLY A 406 -28.44 8.82 23.56
CA GLY A 406 -28.69 9.91 22.60
C GLY A 406 -29.04 9.40 21.21
N ASN A 407 -29.33 10.31 20.28
CA ASN A 407 -29.51 9.97 18.87
C ASN A 407 -28.17 9.72 18.17
N LEU A 408 -28.21 9.23 16.92
CA LEU A 408 -27.01 8.89 16.14
C LEU A 408 -26.01 10.06 16.05
N LEU A 409 -26.48 11.27 15.73
CA LEU A 409 -25.61 12.43 15.56
C LEU A 409 -24.95 12.85 16.89
N GLU A 410 -25.70 12.89 17.98
CA GLU A 410 -25.18 13.22 19.32
C GLU A 410 -24.10 12.24 19.76
N ARG A 411 -24.29 10.94 19.51
CA ARG A 411 -23.27 9.92 19.85
C ARG A 411 -22.03 10.08 18.99
N LEU A 412 -22.19 10.30 17.68
CA LEU A 412 -21.06 10.56 16.77
C LEU A 412 -20.26 11.79 17.21
N GLN A 413 -20.94 12.89 17.54
CA GLN A 413 -20.29 14.12 18.00
C GLN A 413 -19.50 13.91 19.29
N LYS A 414 -19.99 13.08 20.22
CA LYS A 414 -19.28 12.76 21.46
C LYS A 414 -18.04 11.89 21.22
N ILE A 415 -18.14 10.84 20.40
CA ILE A 415 -17.06 9.87 20.19
C ILE A 415 -15.97 10.43 19.27
N LEU A 416 -16.37 11.17 18.23
CA LEU A 416 -15.49 11.71 17.19
C LEU A 416 -15.27 13.21 17.35
N ALA A 417 -15.38 13.71 18.58
CA ALA A 417 -15.21 15.12 18.91
C ALA A 417 -13.89 15.67 18.34
N GLY A 418 -13.96 16.81 17.64
CA GLY A 418 -12.80 17.44 16.99
C GLY A 418 -12.30 16.75 15.71
N LYS A 419 -12.80 15.56 15.38
CA LYS A 419 -12.42 14.80 14.17
C LYS A 419 -13.46 14.89 13.07
N LEU A 420 -14.71 15.20 13.38
CA LEU A 420 -15.76 15.38 12.37
C LEU A 420 -15.48 16.62 11.51
N ILE A 421 -15.61 16.47 10.19
CA ILE A 421 -15.64 17.60 9.27
C ILE A 421 -16.89 18.44 9.57
N PRO A 422 -16.74 19.77 9.77
CA PRO A 422 -17.90 20.65 10.01
C PRO A 422 -18.88 20.59 8.85
N PHE A 423 -20.18 20.58 9.16
CA PHE A 423 -21.24 20.45 8.16
C PHE A 423 -21.15 21.52 7.06
N GLN A 424 -20.75 22.75 7.40
CA GLN A 424 -20.63 23.87 6.47
C GLN A 424 -19.47 23.70 5.47
N GLU A 425 -18.53 22.79 5.73
CA GLU A 425 -17.37 22.50 4.87
C GLU A 425 -17.65 21.30 3.93
N ILE A 426 -18.85 20.70 4.02
CA ILE A 426 -19.30 19.60 3.17
C ILE A 426 -20.07 20.17 1.97
N ASN A 427 -19.59 19.87 0.78
CA ASN A 427 -20.27 20.15 -0.48
C ASN A 427 -21.09 18.92 -0.91
N PHE A 428 -22.40 18.96 -0.67
CA PHE A 428 -23.35 17.99 -1.24
C PHE A 428 -23.67 18.38 -2.68
N GLN A 429 -23.15 17.60 -3.62
CA GLN A 429 -23.14 17.94 -5.04
C GLN A 429 -24.47 17.65 -5.75
N ASP A 430 -25.32 16.84 -5.12
CA ASP A 430 -26.62 16.42 -5.63
C ASP A 430 -27.60 16.24 -4.45
N ILE A 431 -28.81 16.75 -4.61
CA ILE A 431 -29.87 16.65 -3.60
C ILE A 431 -30.68 15.36 -3.71
N GLU A 432 -30.66 14.69 -4.87
CA GLU A 432 -31.39 13.44 -5.15
C GLU A 432 -30.46 12.22 -5.23
N LYS A 433 -29.14 12.44 -5.27
CA LYS A 433 -28.11 11.40 -5.22
C LYS A 433 -27.14 11.66 -4.09
N ILE A 434 -26.61 10.58 -3.49
CA ILE A 434 -25.61 10.71 -2.43
C ILE A 434 -24.25 10.94 -3.07
N LYS A 435 -23.94 12.21 -3.37
CA LYS A 435 -22.65 12.62 -3.93
C LYS A 435 -22.12 13.81 -3.15
N PHE A 436 -20.89 13.68 -2.66
CA PHE A 436 -20.34 14.63 -1.70
C PHE A 436 -18.85 14.86 -1.94
N GLY A 437 -18.39 16.02 -1.49
CA GLY A 437 -16.97 16.36 -1.39
C GLY A 437 -16.72 17.29 -0.23
N ALA A 438 -15.56 17.16 0.40
CA ALA A 438 -15.09 18.06 1.44
C ALA A 438 -13.58 18.25 1.24
N LYS A 439 -13.13 19.51 1.22
CA LYS A 439 -11.71 19.86 1.19
C LYS A 439 -11.45 20.89 2.29
N THR A 440 -10.94 20.44 3.42
CA THR A 440 -10.90 21.25 4.64
C THR A 440 -9.67 20.99 5.50
N LEU A 441 -9.28 21.96 6.33
CA LEU A 441 -8.29 21.78 7.39
C LEU A 441 -8.93 21.33 8.72
N LYS A 442 -10.26 21.29 8.79
CA LYS A 442 -11.01 21.02 10.02
C LYS A 442 -11.62 19.62 9.98
N GLY A 443 -11.14 18.75 10.86
CA GLY A 443 -11.59 17.37 10.94
C GLY A 443 -10.99 16.47 9.86
N THR A 444 -11.07 15.17 10.13
CA THR A 444 -10.51 14.08 9.32
C THR A 444 -11.56 13.03 8.95
N ILE A 445 -12.80 13.17 9.44
CA ILE A 445 -13.88 12.18 9.28
C ILE A 445 -15.15 12.84 8.75
N LEU A 446 -15.68 12.31 7.65
CA LEU A 446 -16.95 12.69 7.05
C LEU A 446 -18.01 11.59 7.25
N PRO A 447 -19.02 11.81 8.10
CA PRO A 447 -20.16 10.91 8.21
C PRO A 447 -21.19 11.21 7.11
N ILE A 448 -21.58 10.20 6.36
CA ILE A 448 -22.75 10.23 5.47
C ILE A 448 -23.82 9.34 6.07
N ILE A 449 -24.96 9.94 6.41
CA ILE A 449 -26.07 9.24 7.07
C ILE A 449 -27.26 9.17 6.13
N ILE A 450 -27.87 7.99 6.07
CA ILE A 450 -29.02 7.65 5.25
C ILE A 450 -30.13 7.14 6.17
N ALA A 451 -31.23 7.88 6.25
CA ALA A 451 -32.44 7.48 6.94
C ALA A 451 -33.32 6.64 6.02
N ILE A 452 -33.80 5.50 6.53
CA ILE A 452 -34.64 4.56 5.79
C ILE A 452 -35.96 4.41 6.54
N PRO A 453 -37.01 5.17 6.15
CA PRO A 453 -38.33 5.05 6.73
C PRO A 453 -38.92 3.66 6.47
N LYS A 454 -39.63 3.13 7.45
CA LYS A 454 -40.25 1.81 7.40
C LYS A 454 -41.71 1.87 7.79
N LYS A 455 -42.49 0.96 7.19
CA LYS A 455 -43.89 0.74 7.57
C LYS A 455 -43.87 -0.14 8.82
N THR A 456 -44.14 0.48 9.97
CA THR A 456 -44.31 -0.22 11.26
C THR A 456 -45.56 -1.05 11.29
#